data_AF-A0A2M7NMC9-F1
#
_entry.id   AF-A0A2M7NMC9-F1
#
_cell.length_a   1.000
_cell.length_b   1.000
_cell.length_c   1.000
_cell.angle_alpha   90.00
_cell.angle_beta   90.00
_cell.angle_gamma   90.00
#
_symmetry.space_group_name_H-M   'P 1'
#
loop_
_entity.id
_entity.type
_entity.pdbx_description
1 polymer ?
#
loop_
_entity_poly.entity_id
_entity_poly.type
_entity_poly.pdbx_seq_one_letter_code
_entity_poly.pdbx_strand_id
1 'polypeptide(L)'
;MNKAKQGNNEEVKFTKLLNQKGELWNDLGYNAENHYGIHVISNKFGEINQSKIPPKADIFVAKGNLDNDYLQTQDYYLNENDAVKFGLASVDKSGISVKLAKSNYTIIKISPSTFKKIFGSNILGVGASIYSSKDFEKNPSVLVGWGIELKEFQSFFADLLKVKESEITLDNKKILGKIKTISNDTIKKRVLESQEISDLVFKGIGNFEEPFTAHWIIENDEVKENYYVPFSVTTGSGRSKGIFTIVLKPK
;
A
#
# COMPACT_ATOMS: atom_id res chain seq x y z
N MET A 1 -11.92 4.98 19.42
CA MET A 1 -10.56 5.56 19.24
C MET A 1 -10.23 5.56 17.75
N ASN A 2 -9.63 6.64 17.22
CA ASN A 2 -9.34 6.77 15.78
C ASN A 2 -8.13 5.88 15.39
N LYS A 3 -8.29 4.97 14.42
CA LYS A 3 -7.24 4.03 13.99
C LYS A 3 -6.00 4.73 13.42
N ALA A 4 -6.16 5.86 12.75
CA ALA A 4 -5.02 6.62 12.23
C ALA A 4 -4.16 7.16 13.37
N LYS A 5 -4.81 7.63 14.45
CA LYS A 5 -4.10 8.08 15.66
C LYS A 5 -3.38 6.93 16.36
N GLN A 6 -3.95 5.72 16.34
CA GLN A 6 -3.29 4.53 16.86
C GLN A 6 -2.04 4.18 16.05
N GLY A 7 -2.13 4.19 14.71
CA GLY A 7 -0.98 3.92 13.83
C GLY A 7 0.20 4.86 14.12
N ASN A 8 -0.06 6.18 14.08
CA ASN A 8 0.96 7.18 14.38
C ASN A 8 1.58 7.02 15.79
N ASN A 9 0.79 6.65 16.79
CA ASN A 9 1.33 6.40 18.13
C ASN A 9 2.26 5.17 18.14
N GLU A 10 1.95 4.15 17.36
CA GLU A 10 2.76 2.94 17.23
C GLU A 10 4.08 3.23 16.50
N GLU A 11 4.03 4.05 15.44
CA GLU A 11 5.20 4.52 14.69
C GLU A 11 6.16 5.32 15.60
N VAL A 12 5.61 6.23 16.42
CA VAL A 12 6.38 6.96 17.44
C VAL A 12 6.97 6.01 18.48
N LYS A 13 6.18 5.06 19.01
CA LYS A 13 6.64 4.06 20.00
C LYS A 13 7.85 3.29 19.46
N PHE A 14 7.76 2.74 18.26
CA PHE A 14 8.84 1.93 17.70
C PHE A 14 10.07 2.76 17.30
N THR A 15 9.88 4.00 16.88
CA THR A 15 11.00 4.92 16.66
C THR A 15 11.81 5.12 17.95
N LYS A 16 11.12 5.33 19.09
CA LYS A 16 11.77 5.46 20.40
C LYS A 16 12.49 4.19 20.81
N LEU A 17 11.83 3.03 20.68
CA LEU A 17 12.42 1.73 21.04
C LEU A 17 13.69 1.41 20.21
N LEU A 18 13.68 1.73 18.92
CA LEU A 18 14.89 1.65 18.10
C LEU A 18 15.96 2.58 18.66
N ASN A 19 15.68 3.84 18.92
CA ASN A 19 16.71 4.77 19.39
C ASN A 19 17.22 4.51 20.81
N GLN A 20 16.52 3.69 21.61
CA GLN A 20 16.99 3.14 22.88
C GLN A 20 18.00 1.99 22.74
N LYS A 21 18.30 1.56 21.50
CA LYS A 21 19.34 0.58 21.16
C LYS A 21 19.10 -0.82 21.75
N GLY A 22 17.83 -1.21 21.87
CA GLY A 22 17.43 -2.54 22.35
C GLY A 22 17.50 -3.63 21.28
N GLU A 23 16.84 -4.76 21.56
CA GLU A 23 16.91 -6.00 20.77
C GLU A 23 16.43 -5.85 19.31
N LEU A 24 15.56 -4.88 19.01
CA LEU A 24 15.05 -4.63 17.66
C LEU A 24 16.17 -4.37 16.62
N TRP A 25 17.36 -3.92 17.04
CA TRP A 25 18.50 -3.74 16.13
C TRP A 25 19.16 -5.04 15.70
N ASN A 26 19.08 -6.09 16.51
CA ASN A 26 19.75 -7.37 16.24
C ASN A 26 19.25 -7.96 14.92
N ASP A 27 17.95 -7.80 14.65
CA ASP A 27 17.29 -8.34 13.46
C ASP A 27 17.47 -7.45 12.22
N LEU A 28 17.72 -6.15 12.39
CA LEU A 28 17.91 -5.20 11.27
C LEU A 28 19.29 -5.31 10.60
N GLY A 29 20.28 -5.89 11.28
CA GLY A 29 21.63 -6.07 10.73
C GLY A 29 22.46 -4.79 10.59
N TYR A 30 22.09 -3.70 11.29
CA TYR A 30 22.85 -2.44 11.31
C TYR A 30 23.64 -2.27 12.62
N ASN A 31 24.69 -1.45 12.59
CA ASN A 31 25.43 -1.10 13.81
C ASN A 31 24.63 -0.11 14.67
N ALA A 32 24.08 -0.57 15.79
CA ALA A 32 23.26 0.25 16.67
C ALA A 32 23.97 1.49 17.24
N GLU A 33 25.30 1.52 17.35
CA GLU A 33 26.02 2.63 18.01
C GLU A 33 25.83 3.97 17.30
N ASN A 34 25.85 3.97 15.96
CA ASN A 34 25.79 5.20 15.15
C ASN A 34 24.63 5.21 14.14
N HIS A 35 23.67 4.29 14.27
CA HIS A 35 22.45 4.25 13.46
C HIS A 35 21.22 4.58 14.30
N TYR A 36 20.30 5.35 13.75
CA TYR A 36 19.11 5.83 14.43
C TYR A 36 17.87 5.56 13.59
N GLY A 37 16.78 5.18 14.24
CA GLY A 37 15.46 5.12 13.63
C GLY A 37 14.89 6.53 13.50
N ILE A 38 14.49 6.91 12.29
CA ILE A 38 13.93 8.21 11.94
C ILE A 38 12.48 8.02 11.51
N HIS A 39 11.55 8.60 12.27
CA HIS A 39 10.13 8.60 11.91
C HIS A 39 9.88 9.46 10.68
N VAL A 40 9.20 8.89 9.68
CA VAL A 40 8.80 9.58 8.45
C VAL A 40 7.51 10.36 8.72
N ILE A 41 7.58 11.68 8.64
CA ILE A 41 6.45 12.56 8.98
C ILE A 41 5.90 13.32 7.78
N SER A 42 6.58 13.25 6.63
CA SER A 42 6.23 13.97 5.42
C SER A 42 5.87 13.06 4.26
N ASN A 43 4.92 13.52 3.43
CA ASN A 43 4.59 12.86 2.18
C ASN A 43 5.78 12.89 1.21
N LYS A 44 5.95 11.79 0.47
CA LYS A 44 7.00 11.61 -0.55
C LYS A 44 6.40 11.58 -1.93
N PHE A 45 7.16 12.04 -2.91
CA PHE A 45 6.72 11.99 -4.29
C PHE A 45 6.66 10.52 -4.73
N GLY A 46 5.48 10.08 -5.17
CA GLY A 46 5.29 8.76 -5.73
C GLY A 46 5.36 8.81 -7.24
N GLU A 47 6.31 8.12 -7.87
CA GLU A 47 6.52 8.13 -9.33
C GLU A 47 5.30 7.63 -10.11
N ILE A 48 4.60 6.63 -9.60
CA ILE A 48 3.42 6.07 -10.27
C ILE A 48 2.23 6.98 -10.04
N ASN A 49 2.10 7.56 -8.85
CA ASN A 49 1.01 8.47 -8.52
C ASN A 49 1.21 9.87 -9.09
N GLN A 50 2.44 10.25 -9.46
CA GLN A 50 2.85 11.60 -9.85
C GLN A 50 2.37 12.69 -8.88
N SER A 51 2.43 12.38 -7.58
CA SER A 51 1.96 13.25 -6.50
C SER A 51 2.63 12.92 -5.16
N LYS A 52 2.61 13.86 -4.22
CA LYS A 52 3.10 13.63 -2.86
C LYS A 52 2.07 12.88 -2.03
N ILE A 53 2.42 11.67 -1.61
CA ILE A 53 1.57 10.79 -0.79
C ILE A 53 2.40 10.18 0.36
N PRO A 54 1.76 9.61 1.39
CA PRO A 54 2.49 8.85 2.40
C PRO A 54 3.30 7.72 1.75
N PRO A 55 4.61 7.60 2.07
CA PRO A 55 5.45 6.52 1.56
C PRO A 55 5.08 5.16 2.16
N LYS A 56 5.81 4.11 1.76
CA LYS A 56 5.59 2.77 2.33
C LYS A 56 6.30 2.58 3.67
N ALA A 57 7.48 3.20 3.83
CA ALA A 57 8.21 3.21 5.08
C ALA A 57 7.63 4.25 6.05
N ASP A 58 7.38 3.82 7.27
CA ASP A 58 6.97 4.67 8.39
C ASP A 58 8.20 5.13 9.19
N ILE A 59 9.26 4.31 9.22
CA ILE A 59 10.55 4.60 9.84
C ILE A 59 11.65 4.27 8.83
N PHE A 60 12.77 4.99 8.82
CA PHE A 60 13.99 4.55 8.14
C PHE A 60 15.21 4.65 9.07
N VAL A 61 16.31 4.04 8.69
CA VAL A 61 17.57 4.13 9.44
C VAL A 61 18.45 5.23 8.85
N ALA A 62 18.99 6.09 9.72
CA ALA A 62 20.00 7.08 9.36
C ALA A 62 21.27 6.89 10.20
N LYS A 63 22.42 7.15 9.61
CA LYS A 63 23.74 7.06 10.24
C LYS A 63 24.30 8.45 10.52
N GLY A 64 24.88 8.62 11.70
CA GLY A 64 25.58 9.84 12.06
C GLY A 64 26.01 9.85 13.53
N ASN A 65 26.30 11.04 14.04
CA ASN A 65 26.65 11.24 15.45
C ASN A 65 25.57 12.11 16.09
N LEU A 66 24.96 11.60 17.17
CA LEU A 66 24.07 12.35 18.03
C LEU A 66 24.54 12.26 19.47
N ASP A 67 24.42 13.38 20.18
CA ASP A 67 24.62 13.42 21.62
C ASP A 67 23.54 12.60 22.33
N ASN A 68 23.95 11.78 23.29
CA ASN A 68 23.04 10.99 24.11
C ASN A 68 22.13 11.89 24.96
N ASP A 69 22.63 13.05 25.40
CA ASP A 69 21.83 14.01 26.15
C ASP A 69 20.67 14.54 25.28
N TYR A 70 20.94 14.78 24.00
CA TYR A 70 19.87 15.16 23.06
C TYR A 70 18.82 14.07 22.93
N LEU A 71 19.22 12.81 22.74
CA LEU A 71 18.29 11.68 22.65
C LEU A 71 17.40 11.58 23.89
N GLN A 72 17.96 11.71 25.08
CA GLN A 72 17.21 11.68 26.33
C GLN A 72 16.22 12.84 26.44
N THR A 73 16.63 14.06 26.06
CA THR A 73 15.72 15.23 26.08
C THR A 73 14.55 15.10 25.11
N GLN A 74 14.73 14.35 24.01
CA GLN A 74 13.68 14.06 23.04
C GLN A 74 12.89 12.78 23.36
N ASP A 75 13.13 12.16 24.52
CA ASP A 75 12.57 10.84 24.88
C ASP A 75 12.78 9.81 23.75
N TYR A 76 14.00 9.81 23.20
CA TYR A 76 14.48 8.96 22.11
C TYR A 76 13.70 9.08 20.79
N TYR A 77 12.80 10.04 20.66
CA TYR A 77 12.06 10.24 19.42
C TYR A 77 12.85 11.13 18.45
N LEU A 78 13.07 10.63 17.24
CA LEU A 78 13.70 11.37 16.14
C LEU A 78 12.82 11.29 14.90
N ASN A 79 12.76 12.38 14.15
CA ASN A 79 12.04 12.45 12.87
C ASN A 79 12.91 13.11 11.79
N GLU A 80 12.34 13.29 10.60
CA GLU A 80 13.05 13.83 9.44
C GLU A 80 13.69 15.20 9.68
N ASN A 81 13.10 16.05 10.53
CA ASN A 81 13.69 17.34 10.87
C ASN A 81 14.98 17.18 11.68
N ASP A 82 15.05 16.18 12.56
CA ASP A 82 16.26 15.85 13.32
C ASP A 82 17.35 15.33 12.38
N ALA A 83 16.99 14.46 11.43
CA ALA A 83 17.94 13.95 10.43
C ALA A 83 18.60 15.10 9.64
N VAL A 84 17.81 16.10 9.23
CA VAL A 84 18.34 17.31 8.56
C VAL A 84 19.19 18.15 9.51
N LYS A 85 18.70 18.42 10.73
CA LYS A 85 19.39 19.26 11.73
C LYS A 85 20.78 18.76 12.06
N PHE A 86 20.96 17.45 12.15
CA PHE A 86 22.24 16.83 12.54
C PHE A 86 23.01 16.21 11.37
N GLY A 87 22.52 16.38 10.13
CA GLY A 87 23.19 15.84 8.94
C GLY A 87 23.30 14.31 8.95
N LEU A 88 22.28 13.61 9.45
CA LEU A 88 22.26 12.15 9.47
C LEU A 88 22.04 11.62 8.05
N ALA A 89 22.95 10.76 7.58
CA ALA A 89 22.87 10.17 6.26
C ALA A 89 21.87 9.00 6.27
N SER A 90 20.84 9.05 5.42
CA SER A 90 19.93 7.91 5.25
C SER A 90 20.66 6.67 4.77
N VAL A 91 20.24 5.50 5.26
CA VAL A 91 20.73 4.21 4.80
C VAL A 91 19.72 3.62 3.81
N ASP A 92 20.19 3.31 2.60
CA ASP A 92 19.34 2.68 1.59
C ASP A 92 18.84 1.30 2.05
N LYS A 93 17.64 0.93 1.60
CA LYS A 93 16.97 -0.33 1.92
C LYS A 93 16.68 -0.54 3.42
N SER A 94 16.63 0.55 4.17
CA SER A 94 16.39 0.52 5.61
C SER A 94 14.96 0.84 6.03
N GLY A 95 14.10 1.22 5.09
CA GLY A 95 12.74 1.61 5.42
C GLY A 95 11.94 0.45 6.03
N ILE A 96 11.18 0.79 7.07
CA ILE A 96 10.45 -0.12 7.95
C ILE A 96 8.98 0.31 7.92
N SER A 97 8.07 -0.63 7.69
CA SER A 97 6.65 -0.37 7.89
C SER A 97 6.16 -0.95 9.22
N VAL A 98 5.52 -0.11 10.02
CA VAL A 98 5.02 -0.46 11.35
C VAL A 98 3.57 -0.93 11.23
N LYS A 99 3.26 -2.12 11.76
CA LYS A 99 1.92 -2.71 11.73
C LYS A 99 1.31 -2.71 13.12
N LEU A 100 0.08 -2.18 13.21
CA LEU A 100 -0.75 -2.34 14.40
C LEU A 100 -1.09 -3.82 14.61
N ALA A 101 -0.83 -4.33 15.81
CA ALA A 101 -1.19 -5.68 16.22
C ALA A 101 -2.70 -5.94 15.98
N LYS A 102 -3.02 -7.11 15.42
CA LYS A 102 -4.40 -7.57 15.16
C LYS A 102 -5.26 -6.58 14.36
N SER A 103 -4.67 -5.85 13.42
CA SER A 103 -5.39 -4.88 12.59
C SER A 103 -5.64 -5.39 11.16
N ASN A 104 -6.87 -5.21 10.67
CA ASN A 104 -7.18 -5.35 9.24
C ASN A 104 -6.74 -4.08 8.51
N TYR A 105 -5.43 -3.96 8.27
CA TYR A 105 -4.84 -2.84 7.55
C TYR A 105 -5.06 -2.93 6.04
N THR A 106 -4.70 -1.87 5.32
CA THR A 106 -4.71 -1.85 3.86
C THR A 106 -3.28 -2.02 3.36
N ILE A 107 -3.03 -3.01 2.51
CA ILE A 107 -1.70 -3.22 1.90
C ILE A 107 -1.43 -2.08 0.91
N ILE A 108 -2.40 -1.83 0.02
CA ILE A 108 -2.36 -0.73 -0.94
C ILE A 108 -3.79 -0.36 -1.36
N LYS A 109 -3.98 0.91 -1.71
CA LYS A 109 -5.20 1.45 -2.32
C LYS A 109 -4.83 2.11 -3.65
N ILE A 110 -5.45 1.65 -4.73
CA ILE A 110 -5.06 1.98 -6.11
C ILE A 110 -6.21 2.72 -6.80
N SER A 111 -5.94 3.94 -7.27
CA SER A 111 -6.86 4.74 -8.09
C SER A 111 -6.92 4.23 -9.54
N PRO A 112 -7.91 4.61 -10.35
CA PRO A 112 -7.97 4.20 -11.76
C PRO A 112 -6.75 4.65 -12.57
N SER A 113 -6.23 5.85 -12.33
CA SER A 113 -5.02 6.33 -13.01
C SER A 113 -3.79 5.49 -12.65
N THR A 114 -3.62 5.15 -11.36
CA THR A 114 -2.51 4.33 -10.87
C THR A 114 -2.66 2.88 -11.35
N PHE A 115 -3.89 2.35 -11.36
CA PHE A 115 -4.19 0.99 -11.81
C PHE A 115 -3.82 0.80 -13.28
N LYS A 116 -4.17 1.75 -14.14
CA LYS A 116 -3.78 1.73 -15.56
C LYS A 116 -2.26 1.70 -15.73
N LYS A 117 -1.50 2.43 -14.93
CA LYS A 117 -0.04 2.42 -14.97
C LYS A 117 0.56 1.08 -14.54
N ILE A 118 -0.01 0.44 -13.51
CA ILE A 118 0.47 -0.84 -12.98
C ILE A 118 0.07 -2.02 -13.88
N PHE A 119 -1.17 -2.04 -14.38
CA PHE A 119 -1.75 -3.21 -15.06
C PHE A 119 -1.96 -3.01 -16.57
N GLY A 120 -1.61 -1.84 -17.12
CA GLY A 120 -1.74 -1.46 -18.54
C GLY A 120 -3.16 -1.06 -18.98
N SER A 121 -4.19 -1.53 -18.27
CA SER A 121 -5.60 -1.23 -18.57
C SER A 121 -6.45 -1.25 -17.30
N ASN A 122 -7.54 -0.49 -17.32
CA ASN A 122 -8.52 -0.43 -16.24
C ASN A 122 -9.60 -1.52 -16.32
N ILE A 123 -9.59 -2.36 -17.35
CA ILE A 123 -10.66 -3.34 -17.61
C ILE A 123 -10.88 -4.34 -16.46
N LEU A 124 -9.79 -4.79 -15.82
CA LEU A 124 -9.88 -5.65 -14.64
C LEU A 124 -10.30 -4.85 -13.39
N GLY A 125 -9.88 -3.59 -13.29
CA GLY A 125 -10.25 -2.71 -12.18
C GLY A 125 -11.76 -2.42 -12.14
N VAL A 126 -12.37 -2.14 -13.31
CA VAL A 126 -13.82 -1.97 -13.45
C VAL A 126 -14.56 -3.28 -13.17
N GLY A 127 -14.07 -4.41 -13.67
CA GLY A 127 -14.67 -5.73 -13.43
C GLY A 127 -14.67 -6.12 -11.94
N ALA A 128 -13.57 -5.87 -11.23
CA ALA A 128 -13.49 -6.06 -9.78
C ALA A 128 -14.39 -5.08 -9.00
N SER A 129 -14.61 -3.89 -9.55
CA SER A 129 -15.40 -2.82 -8.93
C SER A 129 -16.89 -2.91 -9.17
N ILE A 130 -17.34 -3.74 -10.12
CA ILE A 130 -18.75 -3.81 -10.52
C ILE A 130 -19.64 -4.24 -9.34
N TYR A 131 -20.85 -3.70 -9.31
CA TYR A 131 -21.91 -4.15 -8.43
C TYR A 131 -22.55 -5.39 -9.03
N SER A 132 -22.32 -6.55 -8.39
CA SER A 132 -22.72 -7.86 -8.89
C SER A 132 -23.84 -8.53 -8.09
N SER A 133 -24.30 -7.92 -6.99
CA SER A 133 -25.33 -8.50 -6.11
C SER A 133 -26.53 -7.58 -5.85
N LYS A 134 -26.29 -6.27 -5.76
CA LYS A 134 -27.25 -5.19 -5.52
C LYS A 134 -26.68 -3.87 -6.03
N ASP A 135 -27.50 -2.83 -6.12
CA ASP A 135 -27.13 -1.48 -6.58
C ASP A 135 -26.65 -1.44 -8.06
N PHE A 136 -27.30 -2.22 -8.93
CA PHE A 136 -26.93 -2.33 -10.34
C PHE A 136 -27.03 -1.00 -11.09
N GLU A 137 -27.94 -0.13 -10.67
CA GLU A 137 -28.13 1.22 -11.21
C GLU A 137 -26.88 2.10 -11.12
N LYS A 138 -25.92 1.76 -10.26
CA LYS A 138 -24.65 2.49 -10.10
C LYS A 138 -23.56 2.03 -11.07
N ASN A 139 -23.73 0.89 -11.74
CA ASN A 139 -22.72 0.33 -12.63
C ASN A 139 -22.30 1.24 -13.79
N PRO A 140 -23.20 2.02 -14.43
CA PRO A 140 -22.77 3.03 -15.41
C PRO A 140 -21.74 4.01 -14.85
N SER A 141 -21.93 4.48 -13.61
CA SER A 141 -20.96 5.36 -12.94
C SER A 141 -19.65 4.65 -12.62
N VAL A 142 -19.68 3.34 -12.33
CA VAL A 142 -18.45 2.54 -12.15
C VAL A 142 -17.64 2.54 -13.44
N LEU A 143 -18.27 2.28 -14.58
CA LEU A 143 -17.60 2.29 -15.90
C LEU A 143 -16.96 3.65 -16.18
N VAL A 144 -17.72 4.74 -16.04
CA VAL A 144 -17.23 6.12 -16.22
C VAL A 144 -16.04 6.41 -15.30
N GLY A 145 -16.16 6.07 -14.02
CA GLY A 145 -15.10 6.33 -13.04
C GLY A 145 -13.81 5.56 -13.28
N TRP A 146 -13.88 4.42 -13.97
CA TRP A 146 -12.71 3.67 -14.43
C TRP A 146 -12.24 4.08 -15.83
N GLY A 147 -12.97 4.96 -16.51
CA GLY A 147 -12.68 5.39 -17.88
C GLY A 147 -12.80 4.26 -18.90
N ILE A 148 -13.80 3.39 -18.73
CA ILE A 148 -14.07 2.25 -19.60
C ILE A 148 -15.44 2.42 -20.25
N GLU A 149 -15.51 2.27 -21.57
CA GLU A 149 -16.77 2.29 -22.31
C GLU A 149 -17.53 0.97 -22.16
N LEU A 150 -18.86 1.02 -22.27
CA LEU A 150 -19.68 -0.19 -22.17
C LEU A 150 -19.31 -1.22 -23.24
N LYS A 151 -19.06 -0.79 -24.47
CA LYS A 151 -18.68 -1.70 -25.56
C LYS A 151 -17.35 -2.39 -25.30
N GLU A 152 -16.36 -1.65 -24.79
CA GLU A 152 -15.06 -2.22 -24.37
C GLU A 152 -15.24 -3.26 -23.26
N PHE A 153 -16.03 -2.92 -22.23
CA PHE A 153 -16.37 -3.83 -21.14
C PHE A 153 -17.05 -5.11 -21.64
N GLN A 154 -18.05 -4.98 -22.50
CA GLN A 154 -18.79 -6.09 -23.08
C GLN A 154 -17.88 -6.98 -23.93
N SER A 155 -17.12 -6.39 -24.85
CA SER A 155 -16.24 -7.13 -25.76
C SER A 155 -15.21 -7.95 -25.00
N PHE A 156 -14.52 -7.34 -24.02
CA PHE A 156 -13.48 -8.00 -23.23
C PHE A 156 -14.03 -9.18 -22.43
N PHE A 157 -15.13 -8.97 -21.68
CA PHE A 157 -15.67 -10.02 -20.82
C PHE A 157 -16.47 -11.06 -21.58
N ALA A 158 -17.05 -10.74 -22.74
CA ALA A 158 -17.68 -11.70 -23.63
C ALA A 158 -16.66 -12.70 -24.17
N ASP A 159 -15.52 -12.23 -24.68
CA ASP A 159 -14.43 -13.11 -25.14
C ASP A 159 -13.86 -13.94 -23.98
N LEU A 160 -13.61 -13.31 -22.83
CA LEU A 160 -13.04 -14.00 -21.68
C LEU A 160 -13.97 -15.09 -21.11
N LEU A 161 -15.28 -14.85 -21.10
CA LEU A 161 -16.29 -15.79 -20.58
C LEU A 161 -16.84 -16.74 -21.66
N LYS A 162 -16.47 -16.55 -22.92
CA LYS A 162 -16.99 -17.28 -24.10
C LYS A 162 -18.52 -17.22 -24.19
N VAL A 163 -19.06 -16.01 -24.07
CA VAL A 163 -20.49 -15.68 -24.21
C VAL A 163 -20.69 -14.59 -25.26
N LYS A 164 -21.94 -14.28 -25.66
CA LYS A 164 -22.21 -13.16 -26.56
C LYS A 164 -22.11 -11.82 -25.83
N GLU A 165 -21.65 -10.76 -26.50
CA GLU A 165 -21.61 -9.41 -25.94
C GLU A 165 -22.96 -8.94 -25.39
N SER A 166 -24.05 -9.29 -26.09
CA SER A 166 -25.42 -8.97 -25.68
C SER A 166 -25.84 -9.58 -24.34
N GLU A 167 -25.14 -10.62 -23.88
CA GLU A 167 -25.38 -11.23 -22.56
C GLU A 167 -24.72 -10.42 -21.43
N ILE A 168 -23.71 -9.61 -21.74
CA ILE A 168 -23.01 -8.77 -20.76
C ILE A 168 -23.82 -7.49 -20.52
N THR A 169 -24.82 -7.58 -19.64
CA THR A 169 -25.62 -6.43 -19.18
C THR A 169 -25.18 -5.97 -17.78
N LEU A 170 -25.40 -4.68 -17.48
CA LEU A 170 -25.00 -4.06 -16.21
C LEU A 170 -25.92 -4.40 -15.02
N ASP A 171 -26.87 -5.30 -15.19
CA ASP A 171 -27.83 -5.78 -14.18
C ASP A 171 -27.90 -7.31 -14.08
N ASN A 172 -27.16 -8.05 -14.90
CA ASN A 172 -27.14 -9.51 -14.83
C ASN A 172 -26.27 -10.01 -13.67
N LYS A 173 -26.90 -10.24 -12.52
CA LYS A 173 -26.28 -10.76 -11.29
C LYS A 173 -25.30 -11.91 -11.53
N LYS A 174 -25.68 -12.91 -12.33
CA LYS A 174 -24.88 -14.13 -12.55
C LYS A 174 -23.61 -13.81 -13.34
N ILE A 175 -23.73 -13.06 -14.43
CA ILE A 175 -22.60 -12.67 -15.28
C ILE A 175 -21.67 -11.70 -14.55
N LEU A 176 -22.22 -10.66 -13.92
CA LEU A 176 -21.44 -9.69 -13.15
C LEU A 176 -20.70 -10.35 -11.97
N GLY A 177 -21.30 -11.37 -11.35
CA GLY A 177 -20.64 -12.18 -10.32
C GLY A 177 -19.42 -12.92 -10.85
N LYS A 178 -19.51 -13.51 -12.06
CA LYS A 178 -18.38 -14.14 -12.74
C LYS A 178 -17.29 -13.13 -13.10
N ILE A 179 -17.68 -12.01 -13.72
CA ILE A 179 -16.77 -10.90 -14.07
C ILE A 179 -15.97 -10.42 -12.87
N LYS A 180 -16.66 -10.21 -11.74
CA LYS A 180 -16.01 -9.77 -10.50
C LYS A 180 -15.00 -10.79 -9.97
N THR A 181 -15.39 -12.07 -9.98
CA THR A 181 -14.54 -13.16 -9.49
C THR A 181 -13.29 -13.28 -10.34
N ILE A 182 -13.43 -13.38 -11.67
CA ILE A 182 -12.28 -13.53 -12.57
C ILE A 182 -11.38 -12.30 -12.54
N SER A 183 -11.94 -11.10 -12.39
CA SER A 183 -11.15 -9.87 -12.27
C SER A 183 -10.32 -9.85 -10.99
N ASN A 184 -10.93 -10.19 -9.85
CA ASN A 184 -10.23 -10.28 -8.57
C ASN A 184 -9.11 -11.33 -8.62
N ASP A 185 -9.40 -12.50 -9.18
CA ASP A 185 -8.42 -13.59 -9.28
C ASP A 185 -7.27 -13.24 -10.23
N THR A 186 -7.57 -12.58 -11.36
CA THR A 186 -6.56 -12.14 -12.32
C THR A 186 -5.68 -11.04 -11.74
N ILE A 187 -6.24 -10.06 -11.03
CA ILE A 187 -5.47 -9.01 -10.33
C ILE A 187 -4.55 -9.67 -9.30
N LYS A 188 -5.08 -10.58 -8.50
CA LYS A 188 -4.29 -11.30 -7.49
C LYS A 188 -3.15 -12.08 -8.15
N LYS A 189 -3.43 -12.82 -9.23
CA LYS A 189 -2.43 -13.58 -9.99
C LYS A 189 -1.31 -12.66 -10.51
N ARG A 190 -1.66 -11.55 -11.16
CA ARG A 190 -0.67 -10.60 -11.70
C ARG A 190 0.22 -9.99 -10.62
N VAL A 191 -0.32 -9.69 -9.44
CA VAL A 191 0.47 -9.19 -8.30
C VAL A 191 1.45 -10.24 -7.79
N LEU A 192 1.06 -11.52 -7.78
CA LEU A 192 1.90 -12.60 -7.24
C LEU A 192 2.94 -13.14 -8.24
N GLU A 193 2.65 -13.08 -9.54
CA GLU A 193 3.54 -13.63 -10.58
C GLU A 193 4.53 -12.59 -11.12
N SER A 194 4.27 -11.30 -10.94
CA SER A 194 5.20 -10.22 -11.33
C SER A 194 5.93 -9.69 -10.10
N GLN A 195 7.25 -9.94 -10.04
CA GLN A 195 8.12 -9.42 -8.98
C GLN A 195 8.02 -7.89 -8.87
N GLU A 196 8.01 -7.19 -9.99
CA GLU A 196 7.89 -5.72 -10.05
C GLU A 196 6.60 -5.23 -9.40
N ILE A 197 5.45 -5.82 -9.77
CA ILE A 197 4.15 -5.43 -9.20
C ILE A 197 4.10 -5.81 -7.71
N SER A 198 4.64 -6.96 -7.35
CA SER A 198 4.69 -7.41 -5.97
C SER A 198 5.50 -6.45 -5.09
N ASP A 199 6.72 -6.10 -5.52
CA ASP A 199 7.60 -5.20 -4.78
C ASP A 199 7.03 -3.79 -4.68
N LEU A 200 6.37 -3.30 -5.72
CA LEU A 200 5.58 -2.06 -5.65
C LEU A 200 4.48 -2.15 -4.60
N VAL A 201 3.67 -3.22 -4.63
CA VAL A 201 2.50 -3.38 -3.75
C VAL A 201 2.92 -3.51 -2.28
N PHE A 202 3.90 -4.35 -1.99
CA PHE A 202 4.27 -4.73 -0.62
C PHE A 202 5.39 -3.86 -0.05
N LYS A 203 6.30 -3.36 -0.89
CA LYS A 203 7.49 -2.61 -0.47
C LYS A 203 7.49 -1.15 -0.97
N GLY A 204 6.65 -0.80 -1.94
CA GLY A 204 6.64 0.55 -2.53
C GLY A 204 7.77 0.80 -3.53
N ILE A 205 8.54 -0.25 -3.88
CA ILE A 205 9.66 -0.18 -4.83
C ILE A 205 9.14 0.21 -6.22
N GLY A 206 9.88 1.09 -6.90
CA GLY A 206 9.47 1.67 -8.19
C GLY A 206 8.44 2.81 -8.07
N ASN A 207 7.83 3.02 -6.88
CA ASN A 207 7.01 4.19 -6.61
C ASN A 207 7.73 5.23 -5.76
N PHE A 208 8.54 4.82 -4.80
CA PHE A 208 9.29 5.72 -3.92
C PHE A 208 10.79 5.49 -4.03
N GLU A 209 11.56 6.56 -3.87
CA GLU A 209 13.02 6.48 -3.72
C GLU A 209 13.38 5.92 -2.33
N GLU A 210 14.60 5.38 -2.22
CA GLU A 210 15.18 5.02 -0.93
C GLU A 210 15.40 6.28 -0.06
N PRO A 211 15.23 6.20 1.27
CA PRO A 211 14.92 5.02 2.08
C PRO A 211 13.40 4.82 2.33
N PHE A 212 12.54 5.36 1.46
CA PHE A 212 11.09 5.44 1.70
C PHE A 212 10.29 4.21 1.24
N THR A 213 10.99 3.18 0.76
CA THR A 213 10.45 1.84 0.49
C THR A 213 10.54 0.99 1.76
N ALA A 214 9.60 0.08 1.99
CA ALA A 214 9.60 -0.78 3.17
C ALA A 214 10.28 -2.12 2.88
N HIS A 215 11.53 -2.28 3.30
CA HIS A 215 12.25 -3.56 3.26
C HIS A 215 12.06 -4.37 4.53
N TRP A 216 11.63 -3.72 5.61
CA TRP A 216 11.37 -4.34 6.91
C TRP A 216 9.93 -4.10 7.35
N ILE A 217 9.44 -4.98 8.23
CA ILE A 217 8.17 -4.84 8.92
C ILE A 217 8.43 -4.95 10.41
N ILE A 218 7.81 -4.07 11.19
CA ILE A 218 7.64 -4.28 12.63
C ILE A 218 6.19 -4.71 12.87
N GLU A 219 6.00 -5.91 13.41
CA GLU A 219 4.68 -6.42 13.79
C GLU A 219 4.78 -7.31 15.03
N ASN A 220 3.84 -7.15 15.97
CA ASN A 220 3.84 -7.87 17.26
C ASN A 220 5.17 -7.73 18.03
N ASP A 221 5.73 -6.52 18.04
CA ASP A 221 7.01 -6.18 18.67
C ASP A 221 8.24 -6.93 18.10
N GLU A 222 8.13 -7.55 16.93
CA GLU A 222 9.23 -8.21 16.21
C GLU A 222 9.56 -7.49 14.91
N VAL A 223 10.85 -7.42 14.56
CA VAL A 223 11.33 -6.98 13.24
C VAL A 223 11.45 -8.18 12.31
N LYS A 224 10.95 -8.03 11.09
CA LYS A 224 11.03 -9.06 10.04
C LYS A 224 11.39 -8.43 8.71
N GLU A 225 12.07 -9.17 7.85
CA GLU A 225 12.16 -8.77 6.44
C GLU A 225 10.74 -8.70 5.86
N ASN A 226 10.48 -7.69 5.04
CA ASN A 226 9.16 -7.47 4.46
C ASN A 226 8.83 -8.62 3.50
N TYR A 227 7.70 -9.27 3.78
CA TYR A 227 7.25 -10.49 3.14
C TYR A 227 5.87 -10.30 2.48
N TYR A 228 5.53 -11.24 1.61
CA TYR A 228 4.24 -11.26 0.94
C TYR A 228 3.16 -11.83 1.84
N VAL A 229 2.14 -11.02 2.12
CA VAL A 229 0.99 -11.41 2.95
C VAL A 229 -0.14 -11.93 2.05
N PRO A 230 -0.76 -13.09 2.34
CA PRO A 230 -1.97 -13.51 1.64
C PRO A 230 -3.04 -12.43 1.67
N PHE A 231 -3.61 -12.09 0.51
CA PHE A 231 -4.53 -10.96 0.40
C PHE A 231 -5.80 -11.26 -0.40
N SER A 232 -6.77 -10.38 -0.23
CA SER A 232 -8.01 -10.29 -0.99
C SER A 232 -8.06 -8.99 -1.79
N VAL A 233 -8.67 -9.04 -2.99
CA VAL A 233 -8.95 -7.87 -3.82
C VAL A 233 -10.35 -7.37 -3.48
N THR A 234 -10.43 -6.13 -3.01
CA THR A 234 -11.69 -5.48 -2.59
C THR A 234 -11.80 -4.09 -3.19
N THR A 235 -12.93 -3.41 -2.95
CA THR A 235 -13.15 -2.02 -3.36
C THR A 235 -13.10 -1.08 -2.16
N GLY A 236 -12.66 0.16 -2.38
CA GLY A 236 -12.72 1.19 -1.35
C GLY A 236 -14.16 1.52 -0.91
N SER A 237 -14.33 1.91 0.36
CA SER A 237 -15.63 2.33 0.92
C SER A 237 -16.21 3.58 0.25
N GLY A 238 -15.38 4.37 -0.42
CA GLY A 238 -15.79 5.56 -1.18
C GLY A 238 -16.52 5.26 -2.50
N ARG A 239 -16.60 4.00 -2.93
CA ARG A 239 -17.22 3.60 -4.22
C ARG A 239 -18.65 4.11 -4.38
N SER A 240 -19.46 4.07 -3.31
CA SER A 240 -20.84 4.57 -3.32
C SER A 240 -20.94 6.10 -3.48
N LYS A 241 -19.83 6.81 -3.27
CA LYS A 241 -19.71 8.26 -3.43
C LYS A 241 -18.98 8.64 -4.72
N GLY A 242 -18.82 7.70 -5.65
CA GLY A 242 -18.11 7.92 -6.92
C GLY A 242 -16.57 7.87 -6.81
N ILE A 243 -16.02 7.48 -5.66
CA ILE A 243 -14.56 7.34 -5.48
C ILE A 243 -14.17 5.87 -5.70
N PHE A 244 -13.79 5.56 -6.93
CA PHE A 244 -13.46 4.20 -7.33
C PHE A 244 -12.00 3.87 -7.03
N THR A 245 -11.75 2.78 -6.30
CA THR A 245 -10.40 2.28 -6.00
C THR A 245 -10.43 0.78 -5.80
N ILE A 246 -9.35 0.11 -6.19
CA ILE A 246 -9.04 -1.26 -5.78
C ILE A 246 -8.23 -1.21 -4.48
N VAL A 247 -8.58 -2.08 -3.54
CA VAL A 247 -7.94 -2.15 -2.23
C VAL A 247 -7.51 -3.58 -1.99
N LEU A 248 -6.22 -3.77 -1.74
CA LEU A 248 -5.69 -5.07 -1.30
C LEU A 248 -5.64 -5.09 0.23
N LYS A 249 -6.22 -6.14 0.82
CA LYS A 249 -6.25 -6.33 2.27
C LYS A 249 -5.73 -7.71 2.65
N PRO A 250 -5.03 -7.85 3.77
CA PRO A 250 -4.66 -9.15 4.32
C PRO A 250 -5.89 -10.06 4.47
N LYS A 251 -5.70 -11.37 4.31
CA LYS A 251 -6.72 -12.40 4.58
C LYS A 251 -6.72 -12.83 6.03
#